data_AF-A0A933BJU6-F1
#
_entry.id   AF-A0A933BJU6-F1
#
_cell.length_a   1.000
_cell.length_b   1.000
_cell.length_c   1.000
_cell.angle_alpha   90.00
_cell.angle_beta   90.00
_cell.angle_gamma   90.00
#
_symmetry.space_group_name_H-M   'P 1'
#
loop_
_entity.id
_entity.type
_entity.pdbx_description
1 polymer ?
#
loop_
_entity_poly.entity_id
_entity_poly.type
_entity_poly.pdbx_seq_one_letter_code
_entity_poly.pdbx_strand_id
1 'polypeptide(L)' 'MKLSVEMTDEQQRRLSEEARRLNVAVEELVGAAVRDLLAGPEGDFRQAAKRVLEKNRELYRRLS' A
#
# COMPACT_ATOMS: atom_id res chain seq x y z
N MET A 1 3.96 -1.12 -20.57
CA MET A 1 4.34 0.31 -20.73
C MET A 1 5.68 0.53 -20.03
N LYS A 2 6.58 1.34 -20.60
CA LYS A 2 7.83 1.76 -19.93
C LYS A 2 7.67 3.20 -19.46
N LEU A 3 8.19 3.50 -18.27
CA LEU A 3 8.15 4.80 -17.64
C LEU A 3 9.57 5.17 -17.22
N SER A 4 9.94 6.43 -17.42
CA SER A 4 11.15 7.04 -16.85
C SER A 4 10.71 8.00 -15.76
N VAL A 5 11.32 7.90 -14.58
CA VAL A 5 11.01 8.75 -13.43
C VAL A 5 12.31 9.42 -13.01
N GLU A 6 12.30 10.74 -12.93
CA GLU A 6 13.41 11.48 -12.34
C GLU A 6 13.38 11.34 -10.83
N MET A 7 14.53 11.00 -10.24
CA MET A 7 14.71 10.78 -8.82
C MET A 7 15.99 11.47 -8.39
N THR A 8 16.00 12.04 -7.19
CA THR A 8 17.23 12.56 -6.59
C THR A 8 18.19 11.41 -6.27
N ASP A 9 19.49 11.69 -6.19
CA ASP A 9 20.51 10.69 -5.85
C ASP A 9 20.20 9.98 -4.52
N GLU A 10 19.68 10.71 -3.54
CA GLU A 10 19.27 10.15 -2.25
C GLU A 10 18.09 9.17 -2.40
N GLN A 11 17.11 9.49 -3.24
CA GLN A 11 16.00 8.58 -3.51
C GLN A 11 16.47 7.31 -4.23
N GLN A 12 17.40 7.42 -5.18
CA GLN A 12 17.98 6.28 -5.89
C GLN A 12 18.79 5.38 -4.94
N ARG A 13 19.58 5.98 -4.05
CA ARG A 13 20.37 5.27 -3.03
C ARG A 13 19.45 4.46 -2.12
N ARG A 14 18.43 5.11 -1.54
CA ARG A 14 17.47 4.44 -0.66
C ARG A 14 16.72 3.31 -1.36
N LEU A 15 16.28 3.52 -2.60
CA LEU A 15 15.59 2.50 -3.38
C LEU A 15 16.50 1.27 -3.63
N SER A 16 17.78 1.51 -3.94
CA SER A 16 18.77 0.45 -4.16
C SER A 16 19.08 -0.31 -2.86
N GLU A 17 19.15 0.37 -1.73
CA GLU A 17 19.35 -0.24 -0.41
C GLU A 17 18.17 -1.13 -0.02
N GLU A 18 16.94 -0.67 -0.25
CA GLU A 18 15.74 -1.47 0.03
C GLU A 18 15.63 -2.69 -0.88
N ALA A 19 15.94 -2.54 -2.18
CA ALA A 19 15.95 -3.67 -3.12
C ALA A 19 16.98 -4.72 -2.71
N ARG A 20 18.19 -4.31 -2.29
CA ARG A 20 19.22 -5.21 -1.75
C ARG A 20 18.77 -5.88 -0.46
N ARG A 21 18.17 -5.15 0.47
CA ARG A 21 17.67 -5.68 1.74
C ARG A 21 16.61 -6.77 1.52
N LEU A 22 15.76 -6.58 0.51
CA LEU A 22 14.70 -7.52 0.14
C LEU A 22 15.16 -8.61 -0.84
N ASN A 23 16.42 -8.54 -1.31
CA ASN A 23 17.01 -9.44 -2.30
C ASN A 23 16.17 -9.55 -3.60
N VAL A 24 15.70 -8.41 -4.10
CA VAL A 24 14.92 -8.29 -5.34
C VAL A 24 15.56 -7.27 -6.28
N ALA A 25 15.21 -7.31 -7.56
CA ALA A 25 15.62 -6.25 -8.49
C ALA A 25 14.90 -4.93 -8.15
N VAL A 26 15.55 -3.80 -8.44
CA VAL A 26 14.97 -2.46 -8.20
C VAL A 26 13.68 -2.29 -9.00
N GLU A 27 13.66 -2.77 -10.24
CA GLU A 27 12.50 -2.73 -11.13
C GLU A 27 11.32 -3.53 -10.59
N GLU A 28 11.61 -4.67 -9.94
CA GLU A 28 10.58 -5.51 -9.31
C GLU A 28 9.99 -4.81 -8.09
N LEU A 29 10.83 -4.18 -7.26
CA LEU A 29 10.40 -3.40 -6.10
C LEU A 29 9.53 -2.21 -6.52
N VAL A 30 9.96 -1.43 -7.50
CA VAL A 30 9.18 -0.30 -8.04
C VAL A 30 7.86 -0.80 -8.63
N GLY A 31 7.90 -1.88 -9.41
CA GLY A 31 6.69 -2.47 -9.97
C GLY A 31 5.71 -2.95 -8.91
N ALA A 32 6.21 -3.56 -7.83
CA ALA A 32 5.39 -4.00 -6.69
C ALA A 32 4.77 -2.80 -5.97
N ALA A 33 5.54 -1.76 -5.67
CA ALA A 33 5.05 -0.55 -5.03
C ALA A 33 3.98 0.17 -5.86
N VAL A 34 4.15 0.24 -7.18
CA VAL A 34 3.14 0.83 -8.08
C VAL A 34 1.86 -0.01 -8.09
N ARG A 35 1.96 -1.34 -8.15
CA ARG A 35 0.78 -2.22 -8.09
C ARG A 35 0.05 -2.10 -6.76
N ASP A 36 0.79 -2.05 -5.66
CA ASP A 36 0.25 -1.88 -4.31
C ASP A 36 -0.48 -0.52 -4.18
N LEU A 37 0.15 0.55 -4.65
CA LEU A 37 -0.47 1.88 -4.71
C LEU A 37 -1.78 1.88 -5.52
N LEU A 38 -1.79 1.22 -6.68
CA LEU A 38 -2.94 1.17 -7.58
C LEU A 38 -4.04 0.21 -7.12
N ALA A 39 -3.70 -0.82 -6.33
CA ALA A 39 -4.69 -1.70 -5.71
C ALA A 39 -5.60 -0.93 -4.73
N GLY A 40 -5.14 0.23 -4.24
CA GLY A 40 -5.80 1.00 -3.17
C GLY A 40 -5.84 0.20 -1.86
N PRO A 41 -6.42 0.74 -0.76
CA PRO A 41 -6.69 -0.08 0.40
C PRO A 41 -7.61 -1.20 -0.06
N GLU A 42 -7.03 -2.40 -0.10
CA GLU A 42 -7.61 -3.64 -0.58
C GLU A 42 -9.10 -3.66 -0.23
N GLY A 43 -9.95 -4.07 -1.17
CA GLY A 43 -11.40 -4.14 -0.95
C GLY A 43 -11.77 -4.79 0.39
N ASP A 44 -10.89 -5.66 0.89
CA ASP A 44 -10.92 -6.32 2.19
C ASP A 44 -10.78 -5.36 3.37
N PHE A 45 -9.82 -4.42 3.37
CA PHE A 45 -9.71 -3.42 4.44
C PHE A 45 -10.94 -2.53 4.48
N ARG A 46 -11.42 -2.05 3.32
CA ARG A 46 -12.63 -1.21 3.25
C ARG A 46 -13.88 -1.98 3.70
N GLN A 47 -14.03 -3.25 3.31
CA GLN A 47 -15.12 -4.10 3.78
C GLN A 47 -15.05 -4.36 5.29
N ALA A 48 -13.87 -4.68 5.81
CA ALA A 48 -13.66 -4.89 7.24
C ALA A 48 -13.98 -3.63 8.04
N ALA A 49 -13.48 -2.47 7.60
CA ALA A 49 -13.78 -1.18 8.20
C ALA A 49 -15.30 -0.87 8.20
N LYS A 50 -15.98 -1.09 7.06
CA LYS A 50 -17.44 -0.92 6.96
C LYS A 50 -18.19 -1.82 7.95
N ARG A 51 -17.82 -3.10 8.01
CA ARG A 51 -18.45 -4.09 8.91
C ARG A 51 -18.26 -3.72 10.39
N VAL A 52 -17.07 -3.24 10.77
CA VAL A 52 -16.79 -2.80 12.16
C VAL A 52 -17.64 -1.57 12.52
N LEU A 53 -17.71 -0.58 11.63
CA LEU A 53 -18.51 0.63 11.85
C LEU A 53 -20.01 0.31 11.96
N GLU A 54 -20.53 -0.58 11.11
CA GLU A 54 -21.93 -1.03 11.16
C GLU A 54 -22.26 -1.73 12.48
N LYS A 55 -21.39 -2.66 12.92
CA LYS A 55 -21.55 -3.35 14.21
C LYS A 55 -21.52 -2.38 15.39
N ASN A 56 -20.61 -1.41 15.40
CA ASN A 56 -20.56 -0.42 16.47
C ASN A 56 -21.81 0.46 16.49
N ARG A 57 -22.30 0.89 15.32
CA ARG A 57 -23.55 1.66 15.21
C ARG A 57 -24.76 0.88 15.72
N GLU A 58 -24.78 -0.44 15.53
CA GLU A 58 -25.80 -1.31 16.09
C GLU A 58 -25.66 -1.48 17.60
N LEU A 59 -24.43 -1.68 18.11
CA LEU A 59 -24.12 -1.74 19.54
C LEU A 59 -24.58 -0.49 20.27
N TYR A 60 -24.22 0.70 19.76
CA TYR A 60 -24.65 1.96 20.34
C TYR A 60 -26.17 2.15 20.33
N ARG A 61 -26.87 1.69 19.28
CA ARG A 61 -28.34 1.71 19.23
C ARG A 61 -29.01 0.80 20.27
N ARG A 62 -28.35 -0.30 20.66
CA ARG A 62 -28.88 -1.25 21.66
C ARG A 62 -28.60 -0.81 23.09
N LEU A 63 -27.63 0.09 23.28
CA LEU A 63 -27.22 0.61 24.59
C LEU A 63 -27.90 1.94 24.94
N SER A 64 -28.73 2.49 24.06
CA SER A 64 -29.67 3.60 24.34
C SER A 64 -31.06 3.05 24.61
#